data_AF-A0A169QQD6-F1
#
_entry.id   AF-A0A169QQD6-F1
#
_cell.length_a   1.000
_cell.length_b   1.000
_cell.length_c   1.000
_cell.angle_alpha   90.00
_cell.angle_beta   90.00
_cell.angle_gamma   90.00
#
_symmetry.space_group_name_H-M   'P 1'
#
loop_
_entity.id
_entity.type
_entity.pdbx_description
1 polymer ?
#
loop_
_entity_poly.entity_id
_entity_poly.type
_entity_poly.pdbx_seq_one_letter_code
_entity_poly.pdbx_strand_id
1 'polypeptide(L)' 'MLDAVTGLCEGCGRTREEIGLWGSLSEPQRLAVMAVLPERLRRAYPERDPRAR' A
#
# COMPACT_ATOMS: atom_id res chain seq x y z
N MET A 1 -4.12 -7.07 7.67
CA MET A 1 -5.54 -6.70 7.68
C MET A 1 -5.67 -5.30 7.07
N LEU A 2 -6.87 -4.75 6.86
CA LEU A 2 -7.03 -3.35 6.45
C LEU A 2 -7.07 -2.50 7.72
N ASP A 3 -6.05 -1.67 7.91
CA ASP A 3 -5.93 -0.82 9.08
C ASP A 3 -6.90 0.37 8.97
N ALA A 4 -7.67 0.61 10.03
CA ALA A 4 -8.71 1.62 10.04
C ALA A 4 -8.19 3.05 10.27
N VAL A 5 -6.97 3.20 10.81
CA VAL A 5 -6.36 4.50 11.14
C VAL A 5 -5.69 5.10 9.92
N THR A 6 -4.90 4.29 9.21
CA THR A 6 -4.15 4.64 8.01
C THR A 6 -4.97 4.46 6.73
N GLY A 7 -6.01 3.60 6.78
CA GLY A 7 -6.81 3.24 5.59
C GLY A 7 -6.08 2.32 4.62
N LEU A 8 -4.92 1.77 5.01
CA LEU A 8 -4.07 0.94 4.17
C LEU A 8 -4.10 -0.53 4.63
N CYS A 9 -3.88 -1.45 3.68
CA CYS A 9 -3.56 -2.83 4.01
C CYS A 9 -2.19 -2.90 4.67
N GLU A 10 -2.12 -3.41 5.89
CA GLU A 10 -0.88 -3.52 6.68
C GLU A 10 0.21 -4.34 5.99
N GLY A 11 -0.16 -5.26 5.08
CA GLY A 11 0.80 -6.14 4.39
C GLY A 11 1.33 -5.57 3.08
N CYS A 12 0.49 -4.87 2.31
CA CYS A 12 0.85 -4.42 0.96
C CYS A 12 0.74 -2.91 0.74
N GLY A 13 0.21 -2.14 1.70
CA GLY A 13 0.11 -0.67 1.60
C GLY A 13 -0.95 -0.16 0.62
N ARG A 14 -1.81 -1.04 0.08
CA ARG A 14 -2.93 -0.67 -0.81
C ARG A 14 -4.15 -0.22 -0.04
N THR A 15 -4.95 0.66 -0.63
CA THR A 15 -6.27 1.04 -0.09
C THR A 15 -7.34 -0.01 -0.40
N ARG A 16 -8.50 0.09 0.26
CA ARG A 16 -9.65 -0.78 -0.03
C ARG A 16 -10.14 -0.63 -1.48
N GLU A 17 -10.13 0.58 -2.03
CA GLU A 17 -10.49 0.85 -3.44
C GLU A 17 -9.50 0.24 -4.41
N GLU A 18 -8.19 0.41 -4.17
CA GLU A 18 -7.15 -0.18 -5.01
C GLU A 18 -7.24 -1.71 -5.04
N ILE A 19 -7.62 -2.33 -3.92
CA ILE A 19 -7.87 -3.78 -3.84
C ILE A 19 -9.13 -4.17 -4.62
N GLY A 20 -10.23 -3.44 -4.44
CA GLY A 20 -11.51 -3.72 -5.12
C GLY A 20 -11.44 -3.53 -6.64
N LEU A 21 -10.65 -2.55 -7.11
CA LEU A 21 -10.49 -2.24 -8.53
C LEU A 21 -9.33 -2.98 -9.19
N TRP A 22 -8.54 -3.77 -8.43
CA TRP A 22 -7.28 -4.33 -8.91
C TRP A 22 -7.41 -5.11 -10.23
N GLY A 23 -8.47 -5.90 -10.36
CA GLY A 23 -8.78 -6.67 -11.57
C GLY A 23 -9.06 -5.81 -12.80
N SER A 24 -9.63 -4.61 -12.60
CA SER A 24 -10.00 -3.66 -13.66
C SER A 24 -8.89 -2.67 -14.02
N LEU A 25 -7.86 -2.54 -13.19
CA LEU A 25 -6.71 -1.68 -13.51
C LEU A 25 -5.89 -2.26 -14.67
N SER A 26 -5.51 -1.38 -15.59
CA SER A 26 -4.52 -1.67 -16.63
C SER A 26 -3.13 -1.88 -16.03
N GLU A 27 -2.23 -2.53 -16.77
CA GLU A 27 -0.86 -2.78 -16.32
C GLU A 27 -0.10 -1.50 -15.92
N PRO A 28 -0.13 -0.39 -16.68
CA PRO A 28 0.51 0.86 -16.26
C PRO A 28 -0.03 1.40 -14.94
N GLN A 29 -1.35 1.30 -14.71
CA GLN A 29 -1.97 1.73 -13.46
C GLN A 29 -1.53 0.84 -12.29
N ARG A 30 -1.45 -0.48 -12.51
CA ARG A 30 -0.95 -1.41 -11.49
C ARG A 30 0.51 -1.12 -11.12
N LEU A 31 1.35 -0.82 -12.11
CA LEU A 31 2.75 -0.45 -11.90
C LEU A 31 2.86 0.87 -11.12
N ALA A 32 2.08 1.87 -11.48
CA ALA A 32 2.04 3.15 -10.76
C ALA A 32 1.64 2.97 -9.29
N VAL A 33 0.65 2.12 -9.00
CA VAL A 33 0.27 1.78 -7.62
C VAL A 33 1.42 1.06 -6.92
N MET A 34 2.01 0.03 -7.54
CA MET A 34 3.12 -0.75 -6.94
C MET A 34 4.35 0.11 -6.63
N ALA A 35 4.65 1.11 -7.45
CA ALA A 35 5.78 2.01 -7.23
C ALA A 35 5.67 2.83 -5.94
N VAL A 36 4.45 3.13 -5.47
CA VAL A 36 4.24 3.97 -4.27
C VAL A 36 4.02 3.18 -2.98
N LEU A 37 3.76 1.86 -3.05
CA LEU A 37 3.46 1.03 -1.87
C LEU A 37 4.58 1.02 -0.82
N PRO A 38 5.88 0.88 -1.17
CA PRO A 38 6.94 0.83 -0.17
C PRO A 38 7.02 2.12 0.66
N GLU A 39 6.89 3.27 0.02
CA GLU A 39 6.94 4.57 0.71
C GLU A 39 5.69 4.80 1.56
N ARG A 40 4.51 4.37 1.10
CA ARG A 40 3.28 4.41 1.91
C ARG A 40 3.42 3.58 3.18
N LEU A 41 3.92 2.35 3.07
CA LEU A 41 4.16 1.49 4.22
C LEU A 41 5.15 2.11 5.20
N ARG A 42 6.25 2.69 4.69
CA ARG A 42 7.26 3.36 5.51
C ARG A 42 6.71 4.55 6.30
N ARG A 43 5.81 5.34 5.68
CA ARG A 43 5.17 6.49 6.33
C ARG A 43 4.09 6.09 7.32
N ALA A 44 3.33 5.05 7.00
CA ALA A 44 2.22 4.57 7.81
C ALA A 44 2.66 3.72 9.00
N TYR A 45 3.75 2.97 8.84
CA TYR A 45 4.29 2.03 9.83
C TYR A 45 5.81 2.24 9.99
N PRO A 46 6.26 3.42 10.47
CA PRO A 46 7.68 3.75 10.58
C PRO A 46 8.45 2.77 11.48
N GLU A 47 7.80 2.22 12.51
CA GLU A 47 8.36 1.20 13.40
C GLU A 47 8.61 -0.16 12.71
N ARG A 48 7.97 -0.40 11.57
CA ARG A 48 8.15 -1.61 10.75
C ARG A 48 9.17 -1.42 9.62
N ASP A 49 9.71 -0.21 9.44
CA ASP A 49 10.75 0.03 8.44
C ASP A 49 12.04 -0.69 8.85
N PRO A 50 12.50 -1.72 8.10
CA PRO A 50 13.74 -2.41 8.41
C PRO A 50 14.98 -1.51 8.37
N ARG A 51 14.89 -0.30 7.79
CA ARG A 51 15.96 0.71 7.77
C ARG A 51 15.91 1.66 8.98
N ALA A 52 14.85 1.64 9.77
CA ALA A 52 14.74 2.46 10.98
C ALA A 52 15.52 1.89 12.18
N ARG A 53 16.09 0.69 12.03
CA ARG A 53 16.94 0.00 13.01
C ARG A 53 18.41 0.10 12.63
#